data_AF-A0A9Q9MGA0-F1
#
_entry.id   AF-A0A9Q9MGA0-F1
#
_cell.length_a   1.000
_cell.length_b   1.000
_cell.length_c   1.000
_cell.angle_alpha   90.00
_cell.angle_beta   90.00
_cell.angle_gamma   90.00
#
_symmetry.space_group_name_H-M   'P 1'
#
loop_
_entity.id
_entity.type
_entity.pdbx_description
1 polymer ?
#
loop_
_entity_poly.entity_id
_entity_poly.type
_entity_poly.pdbx_seq_one_letter_code
_entity_poly.pdbx_strand_id
1 'polypeptide(L)'
;MQTTSRMVTVGGLVLGAAGIGVLWAAGVRFPVAVPPGMVILLAGAVFVGLARWRWAPAVGVLLGLFVAAGWAISPTGWPNLTGRHGAAVAAGQAVQLLGVLIAVGAGAVALRRAGSSARPAPRTPPAGPGPGR
;
A
#
# COMPACT_ATOMS: atom_id res chain seq x y z
N MET A 1 -7.60 -8.51 -14.71
CA MET A 1 -7.93 -8.01 -13.35
C MET A 1 -6.73 -7.89 -12.39
N GLN A 2 -5.70 -8.74 -12.46
CA GLN A 2 -4.51 -8.64 -11.58
C GLN A 2 -3.71 -7.33 -11.80
N THR A 3 -3.60 -6.90 -13.07
CA THR A 3 -3.02 -5.61 -13.48
C THR A 3 -3.78 -4.42 -12.88
N THR A 4 -5.12 -4.48 -12.84
CA THR A 4 -5.96 -3.41 -12.28
C THR A 4 -5.68 -3.20 -10.79
N SER A 5 -5.64 -4.26 -9.98
CA SER A 5 -5.33 -4.14 -8.55
C SER A 5 -3.93 -3.57 -8.30
N ARG A 6 -2.94 -3.97 -9.11
CA ARG A 6 -1.60 -3.38 -9.05
C ARG A 6 -1.61 -1.89 -9.35
N MET A 7 -2.26 -1.47 -10.43
CA MET A 7 -2.31 -0.05 -10.80
C MET A 7 -3.06 0.78 -9.76
N VAL A 8 -4.08 0.24 -9.12
CA VAL A 8 -4.75 0.89 -7.98
C VAL A 8 -3.81 1.00 -6.78
N THR A 9 -3.01 -0.03 -6.47
CA THR A 9 -1.97 0.07 -5.43
C THR A 9 -0.97 1.17 -5.75
N VAL A 10 -0.43 1.19 -6.98
CA VAL A 10 0.51 2.22 -7.43
C VAL A 10 -0.12 3.61 -7.35
N GLY A 11 -1.35 3.77 -7.83
CA GLY A 11 -2.09 5.03 -7.77
C GLY A 11 -2.30 5.49 -6.33
N GLY A 12 -2.65 4.58 -5.41
CA GLY A 12 -2.76 4.88 -3.99
C GLY A 12 -1.44 5.34 -3.37
N LEU A 13 -0.32 4.67 -3.69
CA LEU A 13 1.01 5.06 -3.21
C LEU A 13 1.41 6.44 -3.73
N VAL A 14 1.17 6.73 -5.01
CA VAL A 14 1.45 8.04 -5.63
C VAL A 14 0.57 9.13 -5.02
N LEU A 15 -0.72 8.86 -4.82
CA LEU A 15 -1.65 9.80 -4.16
C LEU A 15 -1.22 10.07 -2.72
N GLY A 16 -0.78 9.03 -2.00
CA GLY A 16 -0.23 9.13 -0.66
C GLY A 16 1.00 10.05 -0.63
N ALA A 17 1.93 9.85 -1.57
CA ALA A 17 3.11 10.69 -1.73
C ALA A 17 2.76 12.14 -2.08
N ALA A 18 1.78 12.35 -2.96
CA ALA A 18 1.30 13.68 -3.32
C ALA A 18 0.72 14.44 -2.12
N GLY A 19 -0.06 13.78 -1.26
CA GLY A 19 -0.56 14.36 -0.01
C GLY A 19 0.58 14.81 0.93
N ILE A 20 1.64 14.01 1.03
CA ILE A 20 2.86 14.39 1.77
C ILE A 20 3.55 15.60 1.12
N GLY A 21 3.52 15.70 -0.20
CA GLY A 21 4.00 16.87 -0.94
C GLY A 21 3.23 18.14 -0.61
N VAL A 22 1.91 18.04 -0.50
CA VAL A 22 1.07 19.16 -0.06
C VAL A 22 1.41 19.58 1.37
N LEU A 23 1.58 18.62 2.29
CA LEU A 23 2.00 18.91 3.67
C LEU A 23 3.34 19.65 3.70
N TRP A 24 4.31 19.19 2.91
CA TRP A 24 5.63 19.79 2.82
C TRP A 24 5.57 21.21 2.22
N ALA A 25 4.84 21.40 1.12
CA ALA A 25 4.64 22.71 0.51
C ALA A 25 3.87 23.67 1.42
N ALA A 26 2.98 23.16 2.28
CA ALA A 26 2.27 23.94 3.30
C ALA A 26 3.15 24.29 4.53
N GLY A 27 4.43 23.91 4.53
CA GLY A 27 5.39 24.30 5.56
C GLY A 27 5.51 23.35 6.75
N VAL A 28 4.93 22.13 6.66
CA VAL A 28 5.14 21.10 7.70
C VAL A 28 6.62 20.73 7.72
N ARG A 29 7.24 20.88 8.90
CA ARG A 29 8.66 20.57 9.09
C ARG A 29 8.88 19.06 9.21
N PHE A 30 9.80 18.56 8.41
CA PHE A 30 10.31 17.19 8.49
C PHE A 30 11.75 17.21 8.98
N PRO A 31 12.24 16.12 9.59
CA PRO A 31 13.61 16.04 10.11
C PRO A 31 14.69 16.08 9.02
N VAL A 32 14.30 15.95 7.75
CA VAL A 32 15.18 15.96 6.58
C VAL A 32 14.56 16.83 5.48
N ALA A 33 15.38 17.27 4.52
CA ALA A 33 14.97 18.19 3.45
C ALA A 33 13.80 17.67 2.61
N VAL A 34 13.79 16.36 2.31
CA VAL A 34 12.71 15.69 1.57
C VAL A 34 11.96 14.76 2.53
N PRO A 35 10.62 14.87 2.66
CA PRO A 35 9.85 14.03 3.56
C PRO A 35 10.10 12.52 3.34
N PRO A 36 10.54 11.76 4.37
CA PRO A 36 10.87 10.35 4.20
C PRO A 36 9.71 9.51 3.67
N GLY A 37 8.49 9.78 4.15
CA GLY A 37 7.29 9.07 3.71
C GLY A 37 7.00 9.26 2.21
N MET A 38 7.30 10.43 1.64
CA MET A 38 7.14 10.66 0.20
C MET A 38 8.09 9.76 -0.60
N VAL A 39 9.37 9.75 -0.23
CA VAL A 39 10.40 8.94 -0.90
C VAL A 39 10.05 7.46 -0.82
N ILE A 40 9.62 6.99 0.35
CA ILE A 40 9.25 5.59 0.59
C ILE A 40 8.06 5.19 -0.29
N LEU A 41 7.00 6.01 -0.34
CA LEU A 41 5.81 5.68 -1.13
C LEU A 41 6.11 5.71 -2.64
N LEU A 42 6.91 6.66 -3.13
CA LEU A 42 7.31 6.72 -4.54
C LEU A 42 8.22 5.55 -4.93
N ALA A 43 9.21 5.22 -4.10
CA ALA A 43 10.05 4.04 -4.30
C ALA A 43 9.20 2.76 -4.32
N GLY A 44 8.24 2.66 -3.40
CA GLY A 44 7.24 1.61 -3.37
C GLY A 44 6.40 1.54 -4.64
N ALA A 45 5.94 2.68 -5.16
CA ALA A 45 5.13 2.75 -6.37
C ALA A 45 5.91 2.25 -7.59
N VAL A 46 7.17 2.67 -7.74
CA VAL A 46 8.08 2.20 -8.78
C VAL A 46 8.30 0.69 -8.64
N PHE A 47 8.62 0.22 -7.43
CA PHE A 47 8.86 -1.19 -7.17
C PHE A 47 7.64 -2.06 -7.48
N VAL A 48 6.46 -1.70 -6.96
CA VAL A 48 5.21 -2.44 -7.18
C VAL A 48 4.79 -2.39 -8.66
N GLY A 49 5.02 -1.27 -9.33
CA GLY A 49 4.77 -1.12 -10.76
C GLY A 49 5.61 -2.09 -11.61
N LEU A 50 6.90 -2.15 -11.34
CA LEU A 50 7.88 -2.87 -12.17
C LEU A 50 8.06 -4.34 -11.79
N ALA A 51 8.03 -4.70 -10.50
CA ALA A 51 8.36 -6.05 -10.04
C ALA A 51 7.32 -7.06 -10.52
N ARG A 52 7.67 -8.10 -11.29
CA ARG A 52 6.68 -9.05 -11.86
C ARG A 52 6.31 -10.23 -10.93
N TRP A 53 6.79 -10.22 -9.69
CA TRP A 53 6.58 -11.34 -8.76
C TRP A 53 5.28 -11.22 -7.95
N ARG A 54 4.70 -12.37 -7.59
CA ARG A 54 3.39 -12.51 -6.94
C ARG A 54 3.27 -11.81 -5.58
N TRP A 55 4.40 -11.53 -4.92
CA TRP A 55 4.46 -10.86 -3.62
C TRP A 55 4.70 -9.36 -3.70
N ALA A 56 4.89 -8.79 -4.89
CA ALA A 56 5.09 -7.35 -5.06
C ALA A 56 3.98 -6.49 -4.39
N PRO A 57 2.68 -6.86 -4.45
CA PRO A 57 1.64 -6.10 -3.77
C PRO A 57 1.78 -6.04 -2.23
N ALA A 58 2.44 -7.04 -1.62
CA ALA A 58 2.69 -7.04 -0.18
C ALA A 58 3.60 -5.89 0.25
N VAL A 59 4.53 -5.47 -0.61
CA VAL A 59 5.37 -4.29 -0.37
C VAL A 59 4.51 -3.03 -0.30
N GLY A 60 3.59 -2.84 -1.25
CA GLY A 60 2.68 -1.70 -1.22
C GLY A 60 1.83 -1.65 0.06
N VAL A 61 1.36 -2.80 0.54
CA VAL A 61 0.65 -2.92 1.82
C VAL A 61 1.55 -2.52 2.99
N LEU A 62 2.75 -3.08 3.07
CA LEU A 62 3.68 -2.83 4.16
C LEU A 62 4.08 -1.35 4.23
N LEU A 63 4.39 -0.75 3.09
CA LEU A 63 4.78 0.66 3.00
C LEU A 63 3.62 1.60 3.35
N GLY A 64 2.41 1.30 2.88
CA GLY A 64 1.21 2.05 3.26
C GLY A 64 0.96 1.98 4.78
N LEU A 65 1.01 0.78 5.36
CA LEU A 65 0.85 0.59 6.80
C LEU A 65 1.94 1.30 7.61
N PHE A 66 3.19 1.25 7.14
CA PHE A 66 4.29 1.97 7.78
C PHE A 66 4.01 3.48 7.86
N VAL A 67 3.57 4.09 6.75
CA VAL A 67 3.23 5.53 6.72
C VAL A 67 2.01 5.84 7.57
N ALA A 68 0.98 4.98 7.56
CA ALA A 68 -0.20 5.14 8.41
C ALA A 68 0.16 5.06 9.90
N ALA A 69 1.01 4.11 10.29
CA ALA A 69 1.49 3.96 11.66
C ALA A 69 2.30 5.19 12.09
N GLY A 70 3.22 5.66 11.24
CA GLY A 70 4.00 6.88 11.47
C GLY A 70 3.11 8.11 11.66
N TRP A 71 2.04 8.23 10.89
CA TRP A 71 1.02 9.27 11.10
C TRP A 71 0.31 9.11 12.45
N ALA A 72 -0.15 7.90 12.79
CA ALA A 72 -0.96 7.64 13.97
C ALA A 72 -0.22 7.90 15.29
N ILE A 73 1.10 7.62 15.34
CA ILE A 73 1.94 7.88 16.51
C ILE A 73 2.54 9.29 16.51
N SER A 74 2.45 10.01 15.38
CA SER A 74 2.98 11.37 15.30
C SER A 74 2.15 12.32 16.18
N PRO A 75 2.77 13.15 17.03
CA PRO A 75 2.07 14.16 17.81
C PRO A 75 1.25 15.13 16.94
N THR A 76 1.68 15.33 15.69
CA THR A 76 1.03 16.25 14.74
C THR A 76 0.06 15.57 13.79
N GLY A 77 -0.01 14.23 13.76
CA GLY A 77 -0.84 13.50 12.79
C GLY A 77 -2.31 13.88 12.86
N TRP A 78 -2.91 13.77 14.05
CA TRP A 78 -4.30 14.15 14.29
C TRP A 78 -4.54 15.66 14.19
N PRO A 79 -3.72 16.54 14.82
CA PRO A 79 -3.83 17.98 14.62
C PRO A 79 -3.76 18.45 13.16
N ASN A 80 -2.95 17.80 12.32
CA ASN A 80 -2.89 18.09 10.89
C ASN A 80 -4.23 17.76 10.23
N LEU A 81 -4.78 16.57 10.52
CA LEU A 81 -6.05 16.11 9.93
C LEU A 81 -7.25 16.96 10.36
N THR A 82 -7.28 17.42 11.61
CA THR A 82 -8.38 18.26 12.14
C THR A 82 -8.25 19.74 11.77
N GLY A 83 -7.23 20.12 10.98
CA GLY A 83 -7.06 21.49 10.50
C GLY A 83 -6.49 22.47 11.52
N ARG A 84 -5.97 21.99 12.66
CA ARG A 84 -5.34 22.84 13.68
C ARG A 84 -4.12 23.59 13.14
N HIS A 85 -3.50 23.08 12.08
CA HIS A 85 -2.36 23.68 11.38
C HIS A 85 -2.72 24.28 10.01
N GLY A 86 -4.02 24.52 9.76
CA GLY A 86 -4.53 25.15 8.54
C GLY A 86 -5.14 24.18 7.54
N ALA A 87 -5.98 24.72 6.65
CA ALA A 87 -6.78 23.96 5.69
C ALA A 87 -5.92 23.18 4.68
N ALA A 88 -4.81 23.77 4.20
CA ALA A 88 -3.91 23.11 3.27
C ALA A 88 -3.23 21.87 3.90
N VAL A 89 -2.84 21.97 5.17
CA VAL A 89 -2.25 20.87 5.94
C VAL A 89 -3.28 19.75 6.13
N ALA A 90 -4.53 20.09 6.49
CA ALA A 90 -5.61 19.11 6.59
C ALA A 90 -5.91 18.41 5.27
N ALA A 91 -5.98 19.16 4.17
CA ALA A 91 -6.19 18.59 2.85
C ALA A 91 -5.05 17.64 2.46
N GLY A 92 -3.79 18.06 2.65
CA GLY A 92 -2.62 17.21 2.40
C GLY A 92 -2.64 15.93 3.24
N GLN A 93 -2.99 16.04 4.53
CA GLN A 93 -3.09 14.91 5.44
C GLN A 93 -4.22 13.94 5.03
N ALA A 94 -5.37 14.47 4.63
CA ALA A 94 -6.50 13.66 4.17
C ALA A 94 -6.16 12.92 2.86
N VAL A 95 -5.58 13.62 1.88
CA VAL A 95 -5.14 13.04 0.60
C VAL A 95 -4.10 11.94 0.85
N GLN A 96 -3.13 12.20 1.74
CA GLN A 96 -2.13 11.21 2.12
C GLN A 96 -2.79 9.93 2.65
N LEU A 97 -3.68 10.05 3.63
CA LEU A 97 -4.33 8.91 4.27
C LEU A 97 -5.22 8.14 3.29
N LEU A 98 -5.99 8.84 2.46
CA LEU A 98 -6.80 8.21 1.42
C LEU A 98 -5.95 7.42 0.44
N GLY A 99 -4.85 7.99 -0.05
CA GLY A 99 -3.90 7.29 -0.92
C GLY A 99 -3.34 6.02 -0.28
N VAL A 100 -2.91 6.13 0.98
CA VAL A 100 -2.40 4.99 1.76
C VAL A 100 -3.47 3.90 1.94
N LEU A 101 -4.71 4.26 2.29
CA LEU A 101 -5.81 3.31 2.46
C LEU A 101 -6.14 2.59 1.14
N ILE A 102 -6.16 3.31 0.02
CA ILE A 102 -6.34 2.72 -1.31
C ILE A 102 -5.21 1.73 -1.61
N ALA A 103 -3.96 2.11 -1.35
CA ALA A 103 -2.81 1.25 -1.59
C ALA A 103 -2.87 -0.07 -0.81
N VAL A 104 -3.16 0.04 0.50
CA VAL A 104 -3.31 -1.11 1.41
C VAL A 104 -4.48 -1.99 1.00
N GLY A 105 -5.65 -1.41 0.73
CA GLY A 105 -6.85 -2.15 0.33
C GLY A 105 -6.64 -2.92 -0.97
N ALA A 106 -6.14 -2.24 -2.01
CA ALA A 106 -5.88 -2.87 -3.30
C ALA A 106 -4.77 -3.94 -3.22
N GLY A 107 -3.70 -3.68 -2.46
CA GLY A 107 -2.60 -4.61 -2.27
C GLY A 107 -3.04 -5.87 -1.52
N ALA A 108 -3.88 -5.72 -0.48
CA ALA A 108 -4.44 -6.84 0.27
C ALA A 108 -5.37 -7.71 -0.61
N VAL A 109 -6.21 -7.08 -1.44
CA VAL A 109 -7.06 -7.80 -2.40
C VAL A 109 -6.21 -8.60 -3.40
N ALA A 110 -5.13 -8.00 -3.91
CA ALA A 110 -4.20 -8.69 -4.81
C ALA A 110 -3.55 -9.91 -4.15
N LEU A 111 -3.13 -9.78 -2.89
CA LEU A 111 -2.50 -10.85 -2.13
C LEU A 111 -3.46 -12.01 -1.83
N ARG A 112 -4.71 -11.70 -1.44
CA ARG A 112 -5.76 -12.72 -1.21
C ARG A 112 -6.02 -13.55 -2.45
N ARG A 113 -6.12 -12.90 -3.62
CA ARG A 113 -6.34 -13.58 -4.91
C ARG A 113 -5.17 -14.47 -5.30
N ALA A 114 -3.93 -14.04 -5.06
CA ALA A 114 -2.74 -14.83 -5.33
C ALA A 114 -2.67 -16.11 -4.46
N GLY A 115 -3.10 -16.02 -3.20
CA GLY A 115 -3.17 -17.18 -2.30
C GLY A 115 -4.27 -18.18 -2.67
N SER A 116 -5.45 -17.70 -3.08
CA SER A 116 -6.55 -18.57 -3.51
C SER A 116 -6.21 -19.40 -4.75
N SER A 117 -5.38 -18.89 -5.66
CA SER A 117 -4.94 -19.62 -6.86
C SER A 117 -3.89 -20.70 -6.60
N ALA A 118 -3.32 -20.78 -5.39
CA ALA A 118 -2.23 -21.71 -5.06
C ALA A 118 -2.68 -22.99 -4.35
N ARG A 119 -3.99 -23.19 -4.10
CA ARG A 119 -4.50 -24.41 -3.45
C ARG A 119 -4.39 -25.60 -4.41
N PRO A 120 -3.54 -26.62 -4.13
CA PRO A 120 -3.44 -27.79 -5.00
C PRO A 120 -4.76 -28.56 -4.97
N ALA A 121 -5.19 -29.07 -6.13
CA ALA A 121 -6.32 -29.99 -6.21
C ALA A 121 -6.04 -31.23 -5.33
N PRO A 122 -7.07 -31.84 -4.71
CA PRO A 122 -6.91 -33.10 -4.00
C PRO A 122 -6.26 -34.10 -4.96
N ARG A 123 -5.06 -34.60 -4.63
CA ARG A 123 -4.48 -35.71 -5.38
C ARG A 123 -5.39 -36.90 -5.12
N THR A 124 -6.13 -37.33 -6.13
CA THR A 124 -6.79 -38.63 -6.10
C THR A 124 -5.71 -39.68 -5.85
N PRO A 125 -5.86 -40.54 -4.83
CA PRO A 125 -4.91 -41.64 -4.60
C PRO A 125 -4.85 -42.51 -5.87
N PRO A 126 -3.68 -43.05 -6.24
CA PRO A 126 -3.60 -43.99 -7.34
C PRO A 126 -4.55 -45.17 -7.07
N ALA A 127 -5.34 -45.54 -8.07
CA ALA A 127 -6.19 -46.73 -7.99
C ALA A 127 -5.31 -47.94 -7.65
N GLY A 128 -5.61 -48.59 -6.52
CA GLY A 128 -4.88 -49.78 -6.09
C GLY A 128 -4.95 -50.89 -7.14
N PRO A 129 -3.98 -51.82 -7.15
CA PRO A 129 -3.97 -52.92 -8.11
C PRO A 129 -5.28 -53.71 -7.99
N GLY A 130 -6.01 -53.80 -9.10
CA GLY A 130 -7.26 -54.57 -9.18
C GLY A 130 -7.01 -56.05 -8.85
N PRO A 131 -8.02 -56.76 -8.34
CA PRO A 131 -7.87 -58.16 -7.95
C PRO A 131 -7.47 -59.01 -9.16
N GLY A 132 -6.27 -59.60 -9.07
CA GLY A 132 -5.74 -60.53 -10.06
C GLY A 132 -6.69 -61.73 -10.22
N ARG A 133 -6.94 -62.08 -11.48
CA ARG A 133 -7.64 -63.31 -11.88
C ARG A 133 -6.64 -64.40 -12.16
#